data_AF-A0A158H5K4-F1
#
_entry.id   AF-A0A158H5K4-F1
#
_cell.length_a   1.000
_cell.length_b   1.000
_cell.length_c   1.000
_cell.angle_alpha   90.00
_cell.angle_beta   90.00
_cell.angle_gamma   90.00
#
_symmetry.space_group_name_H-M   'P 1'
#
loop_
_entity.id
_entity.type
_entity.pdbx_description
1 polymer ?
#
loop_
_entity_poly.entity_id
_entity_poly.type
_entity_poly.pdbx_seq_one_letter_code
_entity_poly.pdbx_strand_id
1 'polypeptide(L)'
;MSAKAPVRNLASEMKSQHALTLRECRVSAPFDQPFGPPYRLVEWVLKNDPCIQRRVVPADCTTSQIADVLRSHVPGKRYGPADND
;
A
#
# COMPACT_ATOMS: atom_id res chain seq x y z
N MET A 1 -8.29 -7.11 24.38
CA MET A 1 -7.04 -7.33 23.63
C MET A 1 -7.42 -7.56 22.17
N SER A 2 -7.33 -6.54 21.31
CA SER A 2 -7.69 -6.71 19.89
C SER A 2 -6.64 -7.56 19.21
N ALA A 3 -7.02 -8.73 18.69
CA ALA A 3 -6.12 -9.59 17.94
C ALA A 3 -5.59 -8.79 16.74
N LYS A 4 -4.26 -8.65 16.61
CA LYS A 4 -3.66 -7.99 15.44
C LYS A 4 -4.08 -8.75 14.20
N ALA A 5 -5.01 -8.21 13.41
CA ALA A 5 -5.38 -8.81 12.14
C ALA A 5 -4.11 -8.97 11.27
N PRO A 6 -3.95 -10.06 10.53
CA PRO A 6 -2.73 -10.29 9.78
C PRO A 6 -2.59 -9.28 8.65
N VAL A 7 -1.34 -8.90 8.35
CA VAL A 7 -1.00 -8.17 7.14
C VAL A 7 -1.39 -9.04 5.94
N ARG A 8 -2.23 -8.52 5.03
CA ARG A 8 -2.65 -9.20 3.81
C ARG A 8 -1.71 -8.85 2.67
N ASN A 9 -1.21 -9.85 1.95
CA ASN A 9 -0.45 -9.65 0.73
C ASN A 9 -1.41 -9.63 -0.47
N LEU A 10 -1.40 -8.53 -1.24
CA LEU A 10 -2.24 -8.34 -2.43
C LEU A 10 -1.44 -8.42 -3.73
N ALA A 11 -0.14 -8.69 -3.71
CA ALA A 11 0.71 -8.58 -4.91
C ALA A 11 0.22 -9.47 -6.08
N SER A 12 -0.24 -10.68 -5.80
CA SER A 12 -0.77 -11.59 -6.83
C SER A 12 -2.08 -11.07 -7.43
N GLU A 13 -3.01 -10.61 -6.59
CA GLU A 13 -4.32 -10.06 -6.97
C GLU A 13 -4.18 -8.75 -7.77
N MET A 14 -3.28 -7.87 -7.32
CA MET A 14 -2.93 -6.64 -8.05
C MET A 14 -2.41 -6.92 -9.46
N LYS A 15 -1.58 -7.97 -9.62
CA LYS A 15 -1.06 -8.38 -10.94
C LYS A 15 -2.14 -8.97 -11.82
N SER A 16 -2.89 -9.95 -11.32
CA SER A 16 -3.82 -10.75 -12.12
C SER A 16 -5.13 -10.03 -12.43
N GLN A 17 -5.68 -9.25 -11.49
CA GLN A 17 -6.99 -8.63 -11.63
C GLN A 17 -6.93 -7.16 -12.04
N HIS A 18 -5.83 -6.48 -11.74
CA HIS A 18 -5.71 -5.03 -11.96
C HIS A 18 -4.54 -4.62 -12.86
N ALA A 19 -3.82 -5.60 -13.43
CA ALA A 19 -2.67 -5.40 -14.32
C ALA A 19 -1.56 -4.50 -13.74
N LEU A 20 -1.40 -4.46 -12.41
CA LEU A 20 -0.38 -3.64 -11.75
C LEU A 20 0.95 -4.40 -11.64
N THR A 21 2.02 -3.78 -12.12
CA THR A 21 3.37 -4.37 -12.15
C THR A 21 4.11 -4.13 -10.83
N LEU A 22 3.64 -4.79 -9.77
CA LEU A 22 4.21 -4.68 -8.42
C LEU A 22 5.18 -5.83 -8.12
N ARG A 23 6.29 -5.58 -7.42
CA ARG A 23 7.07 -6.64 -6.78
C ARG A 23 6.32 -7.16 -5.55
N GLU A 24 5.88 -6.24 -4.71
CA GLU A 24 5.18 -6.51 -3.44
C GLU A 24 4.03 -5.52 -3.24
N CYS A 25 2.98 -5.95 -2.55
CA CYS A 25 1.86 -5.12 -2.12
C CYS A 25 1.29 -5.71 -0.83
N ARG A 26 1.37 -4.97 0.28
CA ARG A 26 0.95 -5.39 1.61
C ARG A 26 -0.06 -4.39 2.15
N VAL A 27 -1.08 -4.91 2.83
CA VAL A 27 -2.10 -4.12 3.49
C VAL A 27 -2.14 -4.50 4.96
N SER A 28 -2.04 -3.50 5.83
CA SER A 28 -2.08 -3.71 7.28
C SER A 28 -3.46 -4.18 7.77
N ALA A 29 -3.50 -4.58 9.04
CA ALA A 29 -4.70 -4.51 9.84
C ALA A 29 -5.30 -3.09 9.83
N PRO A 30 -6.61 -2.94 10.06
CA PRO A 30 -7.17 -1.63 10.34
C PRO A 30 -6.55 -1.05 11.62
N PHE A 31 -6.22 0.24 11.59
CA PHE A 31 -5.83 1.04 12.73
C PHE A 31 -7.03 1.87 13.18
N ASP A 32 -7.42 1.70 14.44
CA ASP A 32 -8.33 2.62 15.12
C ASP A 32 -7.55 3.88 15.50
N GLN A 33 -8.17 5.04 15.35
CA GLN A 33 -7.58 6.32 15.73
C GLN A 33 -8.47 7.06 16.73
N PRO A 34 -7.89 7.93 17.58
CA PRO A 34 -8.64 8.64 18.63
C PRO A 34 -9.79 9.50 18.07
N PHE A 35 -9.64 10.01 16.85
CA PHE A 35 -10.65 10.80 16.16
C PHE A 35 -10.65 10.45 14.66
N GLY A 36 -11.85 10.34 14.07
CA GLY A 36 -12.01 10.00 12.65
C GLY A 36 -12.18 8.51 12.37
N PRO A 37 -12.46 8.13 11.10
CA PRO A 37 -12.72 6.75 10.73
C PRO A 37 -11.44 5.90 10.77
N PRO A 38 -11.53 4.58 11.03
CA PRO A 38 -10.36 3.71 10.97
C PRO A 38 -9.74 3.68 9.58
N TYR A 39 -8.44 3.38 9.52
CA TYR A 39 -7.69 3.36 8.27
C TYR A 39 -6.81 2.12 8.15
N ARG A 40 -6.30 1.85 6.95
CA ARG A 40 -5.26 0.85 6.68
C ARG A 40 -4.07 1.51 6.01
N LEU A 41 -2.89 0.95 6.23
CA LEU A 41 -1.68 1.28 5.50
C LEU A 41 -1.51 0.29 4.34
N VAL A 42 -1.36 0.83 3.13
CA VAL A 42 -0.96 0.07 1.95
C VAL A 42 0.50 0.39 1.66
N GLU A 43 1.33 -0.64 1.59
CA GLU A 43 2.74 -0.54 1.22
C GLU A 43 2.99 -1.36 -0.04
N TRP A 44 3.68 -0.79 -1.02
CA TRP A 44 4.00 -1.52 -2.25
C TRP A 44 5.37 -1.16 -2.80
N VAL A 45 5.91 -2.06 -3.60
CA VAL A 45 7.17 -1.87 -4.33
C VAL A 45 6.87 -2.14 -5.80
N LEU A 46 7.26 -1.22 -6.67
CA LEU A 46 7.10 -1.41 -8.12
C LEU A 46 8.11 -2.44 -8.61
N LYS A 47 7.82 -3.12 -9.73
CA LYS A 47 8.76 -4.09 -10.30
C LYS A 47 10.11 -3.44 -10.67
N ASN A 48 10.08 -2.19 -11.13
CA ASN A 48 11.24 -1.48 -11.68
C ASN A 48 11.78 -0.38 -10.75
N ASP A 49 11.17 -0.17 -9.58
CA ASP A 49 11.63 0.79 -8.58
C ASP A 49 11.64 0.07 -7.22
N PRO A 50 12.83 -0.21 -6.64
CA PRO A 50 12.94 -0.96 -5.40
C PRO A 50 12.43 -0.18 -4.19
N CYS A 51 12.16 1.12 -4.32
CA CYS A 51 11.73 1.94 -3.21
C CYS A 51 10.29 1.62 -2.77
N ILE A 52 10.13 1.48 -1.46
CA ILE A 52 8.84 1.24 -0.82
C ILE A 52 7.98 2.50 -0.90
N GLN A 53 6.84 2.38 -1.56
CA GLN A 53 5.77 3.36 -1.54
C GLN A 53 4.78 3.03 -0.42
N ARG A 54 4.16 4.06 0.16
CA ARG A 54 3.17 3.91 1.23
C ARG A 54 2.02 4.88 1.05
N ARG A 55 0.81 4.45 1.37
CA ARG A 55 -0.37 5.32 1.40
C ARG A 55 -1.39 4.83 2.41
N VAL A 56 -2.04 5.78 3.09
CA VAL A 56 -3.17 5.52 3.98
C VAL A 56 -4.45 5.49 3.15
N VAL A 57 -5.31 4.51 3.43
CA VAL A 57 -6.64 4.36 2.84
C VAL A 57 -7.68 4.10 3.94
N PRO A 58 -8.97 4.39 3.71
CA PRO A 58 -10.04 4.00 4.64
C PRO A 58 -9.99 2.49 4.97
N ALA A 59 -10.39 2.10 6.19
CA ALA A 59 -10.29 0.70 6.62
C ALA A 59 -11.24 -0.26 5.88
N ASP A 60 -12.31 0.25 5.29
CA ASP A 60 -13.30 -0.44 4.46
C ASP A 60 -12.94 -0.43 2.96
N CYS A 61 -11.80 0.16 2.59
CA CYS A 61 -11.36 0.25 1.21
C CYS A 61 -11.16 -1.14 0.59
N THR A 62 -11.82 -1.35 -0.55
CA THR A 62 -11.79 -2.61 -1.32
C THR A 62 -10.48 -2.77 -2.10
N THR A 63 -10.17 -3.99 -2.54
CA THR A 63 -9.03 -4.26 -3.41
C THR A 63 -9.03 -3.35 -4.65
N SER A 64 -10.16 -3.20 -5.33
CA SER A 64 -10.27 -2.39 -6.55
C SER A 64 -9.99 -0.90 -6.29
N GLN A 65 -10.51 -0.36 -5.19
CA GLN A 65 -10.22 1.03 -4.79
C GLN A 65 -8.75 1.22 -4.41
N ILE A 66 -8.13 0.23 -3.77
CA ILE A 66 -6.68 0.24 -3.52
C ILE A 66 -5.94 0.27 -4.86
N ALA A 67 -6.34 -0.52 -5.85
CA ALA A 67 -5.72 -0.49 -7.17
C ALA A 67 -5.84 0.88 -7.87
N ASP A 68 -6.99 1.56 -7.72
CA ASP A 68 -7.19 2.94 -8.22
C ASP A 68 -6.27 3.95 -7.52
N VAL A 69 -6.11 3.81 -6.21
CA VAL A 69 -5.18 4.62 -5.40
C VAL A 69 -3.73 4.41 -5.82
N LEU A 70 -3.35 3.17 -6.14
CA LEU A 70 -2.01 2.83 -6.62
C LEU A 70 -1.76 3.36 -8.03
N ARG A 71 -2.75 3.30 -8.94
CA ARG A 71 -2.65 3.86 -10.30
C ARG A 71 -2.52 5.38 -10.31
N SER A 72 -3.25 6.05 -9.43
CA SER A 72 -3.21 7.52 -9.30
C SER A 72 -2.04 8.02 -8.44
N HIS A 73 -1.19 7.12 -7.93
CA HIS A 73 -0.06 7.51 -7.10
C HIS A 73 1.01 8.21 -7.93
N VAL A 74 1.30 9.46 -7.58
CA VAL A 74 2.44 10.20 -8.09
C VAL A 74 3.52 10.17 -7.01
N PRO A 75 4.68 9.52 -7.24
CA PRO A 75 5.77 9.53 -6.27
C PRO A 75 6.20 10.96 -5.94
N GLY A 76 6.25 11.28 -4.65
CA GLY A 76 6.75 12.57 -4.17
C GLY A 76 8.28 12.68 -4.30
N LYS A 77 8.81 13.89 -4.03
CA LYS A 77 10.26 14.08 -3.90
C LYS A 77 10.78 13.26 -2.72
N ARG A 78 11.83 12.50 -2.97
CA ARG A 78 12.53 11.72 -1.95
C ARG A 78 13.72 12.53 -1.46
N TYR A 79 13.91 12.53 -0.14
CA TYR A 79 15.06 13.18 0.50
C TYR A 79 15.84 12.10 1.24
N GLY A 80 17.12 11.96 0.92
CA GLY A 80 18.01 10.91 1.44
C GLY A 80 19.27 10.81 0.56
N PRO A 81 20.32 10.10 1.00
CA PRO A 81 21.44 9.80 0.12
C PRO A 81 20.94 9.08 -1.12
N ALA A 82 21.38 9.51 -2.30
CA ALA A 82 21.04 8.82 -3.54
C ALA A 82 21.63 7.41 -3.50
N ASP A 83 20.88 6.39 -3.93
CA ASP A 83 21.34 5.01 -4.05
C ASP A 83 22.42 4.81 -5.16
N ASN A 84 23.17 5.87 -5.50
CA ASN A 84 24.23 5.90 -6.53
C ASN A 84 25.64 5.84 -5.87
N ASP A 85 25.87 4.84 -5.02
CA ASP A 85 27.24 4.44 -4.62
C ASP A 85 27.59 3.11 -5.32
#